data_AF-A0A6L8DY56-F1
#
_entry.id   AF-A0A6L8DY56-F1
#
_cell.length_a   1.000
_cell.length_b   1.000
_cell.length_c   1.000
_cell.angle_alpha   90.00
_cell.angle_beta   90.00
_cell.angle_gamma   90.00
#
_symmetry.space_group_name_H-M   'P 1'
#
loop_
_entity.id
_entity.type
_entity.pdbx_description
1 polymer ?
#
loop_
_entity_poly.entity_id
_entity_poly.type
_entity_poly.pdbx_seq_one_letter_code
_entity_poly.pdbx_strand_id
1 'polypeptide(L)' 'MTIRRRLPIGMQTFREVRERGCYYVDKTAFIGRLLDEGKHYFLSRPRRFGKSLFLDTCKELFEGNEPLFEGLPST' A
#
# COMPACT_ATOMS: atom_id res chain seq x y z
N MET A 1 16.70 21.13 8.21
CA MET A 1 16.79 20.48 6.89
C MET A 1 15.74 19.38 6.85
N THR A 2 14.74 19.45 5.98
CA THR A 2 13.70 18.42 5.88
C THR A 2 14.28 17.20 5.16
N ILE A 3 14.42 16.08 5.88
CA ILE A 3 14.87 14.81 5.30
C ILE A 3 13.80 14.35 4.30
N ARG A 4 14.10 14.44 3.00
CA ARG A 4 13.23 13.91 1.94
C ARG A 4 13.33 12.39 1.95
N ARG A 5 12.20 11.71 2.07
CA ARG A 5 12.14 10.24 1.94
C ARG A 5 12.38 9.85 0.48
N ARG A 6 12.78 8.60 0.24
CA ARG A 6 12.95 8.11 -1.14
C ARG A 6 11.59 7.72 -1.73
N LEU A 7 11.41 7.94 -3.03
CA LEU A 7 10.28 7.38 -3.75
C LEU A 7 10.50 5.86 -3.95
N PRO A 8 9.46 5.03 -3.78
CA PRO A 8 9.57 3.57 -3.88
C PRO A 8 9.59 3.12 -5.36
N ILE A 9 10.49 3.67 -6.17
CA ILE A 9 10.58 3.34 -7.59
C ILE A 9 11.12 1.92 -7.73
N GLY A 10 10.34 1.03 -8.36
CA GLY A 10 10.73 -0.36 -8.58
C GLY A 10 10.49 -1.29 -7.38
N MET A 11 10.08 -0.75 -6.22
CA MET A 11 9.65 -1.56 -5.08
C MET A 11 8.24 -2.06 -5.32
N GLN A 12 8.04 -3.36 -5.11
CA GLN A 12 6.75 -4.01 -5.37
C GLN A 12 6.10 -4.55 -4.11
N THR A 13 6.83 -4.61 -2.99
CA THR A 13 6.33 -5.12 -1.71
C THR A 13 6.11 -4.00 -0.72
N PHE A 14 5.02 -4.09 0.02
CA PHE A 14 4.63 -3.17 1.06
C PHE A 14 5.66 -3.17 2.19
N ARG A 15 6.12 -4.36 2.60
CA ARG A 15 7.18 -4.54 3.59
C ARG A 15 8.46 -3.75 3.26
N GLU A 16 8.97 -3.86 2.04
CA GLU A 16 10.20 -3.14 1.63
C GLU A 16 10.00 -1.62 1.69
N VAL A 17 8.82 -1.13 1.29
CA VAL A 17 8.46 0.29 1.37
C VAL A 17 8.44 0.78 2.82
N ARG A 18 7.92 -0.04 3.75
CA ARG A 18 7.86 0.27 5.18
C ARG A 18 9.24 0.25 5.84
N GLU A 19 9.99 -0.83 5.66
CA GLU A 19 11.33 -1.02 6.25
C GLU A 19 12.34 0.01 5.75
N ARG A 20 12.25 0.43 4.48
CA ARG A 20 13.14 1.45 3.91
C ARG A 20 12.69 2.89 4.15
N GLY A 21 11.59 3.10 4.89
CA GLY A 21 11.08 4.43 5.21
C GLY A 21 10.79 5.29 3.97
N CYS A 22 10.33 4.65 2.89
CA CYS A 22 10.03 5.33 1.63
C CYS A 22 8.71 6.11 1.72
N TYR A 23 8.47 6.98 0.75
CA TYR A 23 7.14 7.58 0.61
C TYR A 23 6.12 6.51 0.26
N TYR A 24 5.07 6.42 1.07
CA TYR A 24 3.93 5.54 0.85
C TYR A 24 2.66 6.38 0.91
N VAL A 25 1.77 6.19 -0.06
CA VAL A 25 0.44 6.79 -0.03
C VAL A 25 -0.48 5.75 0.58
N ASP A 26 -0.90 6.02 1.81
CA ASP A 26 -1.81 5.13 2.53
C ASP A 26 -3.18 5.07 1.84
N LYS A 27 -3.60 3.85 1.50
CA LYS A 27 -4.88 3.56 0.86
C LYS A 27 -5.67 2.50 1.65
N THR A 28 -5.29 2.20 2.89
CA THR A 28 -5.94 1.16 3.69
C THR A 28 -7.43 1.46 3.94
N ALA A 29 -7.80 2.70 4.26
CA ALA A 29 -9.22 3.09 4.32
C ALA A 29 -9.99 2.91 2.98
N PHE A 30 -9.30 2.99 1.84
CA PHE A 30 -9.93 2.70 0.54
C PHE A 30 -10.15 1.20 0.37
N ILE A 31 -9.22 0.35 0.82
CA ILE A 31 -9.39 -1.11 0.83
C ILE A 31 -10.63 -1.50 1.63
N GLY A 32 -10.84 -0.91 2.82
CA GLY A 32 -12.04 -1.15 3.63
C GLY A 32 -13.34 -0.91 2.86
N ARG A 33 -13.46 0.25 2.20
CA ARG A 33 -14.65 0.55 1.37
C ARG A 33 -14.82 -0.42 0.20
N LEU A 34 -13.72 -0.84 -0.43
CA LEU A 34 -13.80 -1.83 -1.51
C LEU A 34 -14.34 -3.18 -1.01
N LEU A 35 -14.03 -3.57 0.21
CA LEU A 35 -14.53 -4.82 0.78
C LEU A 35 -16.04 -4.76 1.05
N ASP A 36 -16.55 -3.60 1.45
CA ASP A 36 -17.97 -3.40 1.76
C ASP A 36 -18.84 -3.23 0.50
N GLU A 37 -18.30 -2.60 -0.55
CA GLU A 37 -19.10 -2.13 -1.69
C GLU A 37 -19.13 -3.09 -2.90
N GLY A 38 -18.17 -4.01 -3.07
CA GLY A 38 -18.04 -4.73 -4.34
C GLY A 38 -17.43 -6.13 -4.29
N LYS A 39 -17.82 -6.94 -5.29
CA LYS A 39 -17.34 -8.34 -5.44
C LYS A 39 -16.09 -8.46 -6.29
N HIS A 40 -15.96 -7.64 -7.34
CA HIS A 40 -14.85 -7.70 -8.29
C HIS A 40 -14.42 -6.30 -8.72
N TYR A 41 -13.10 -6.04 -8.68
CA TYR A 41 -12.51 -4.77 -9.06
C TYR A 41 -11.50 -4.93 -10.18
N PHE A 42 -11.64 -4.09 -11.21
CA PHE A 42 -10.67 -3.98 -12.29
C PHE A 42 -9.69 -2.84 -12.00
N LEU A 43 -8.42 -3.18 -11.77
CA LEU A 43 -7.35 -2.20 -11.71
C LEU A 43 -6.95 -1.82 -13.14
N SER A 44 -7.40 -0.65 -13.61
CA SER A 44 -7.12 -0.11 -14.95
C SER A 44 -5.62 -0.16 -15.30
N ARG A 45 -5.22 -0.11 -16.57
CA ARG A 45 -3.86 -0.47 -17.03
C ARG A 45 -2.80 0.64 -17.23
N PRO A 46 -2.73 1.77 -16.48
CA PRO A 46 -1.51 2.59 -16.56
C PRO A 46 -0.30 1.84 -16.00
N ARG A 47 0.77 1.75 -16.79
CA ARG A 47 2.03 1.06 -16.44
C ARG A 47 2.72 1.79 -15.29
N ARG A 48 3.32 1.04 -14.35
CA ARG A 48 4.02 1.57 -13.16
C ARG A 48 3.17 2.41 -12.19
N PHE A 49 1.84 2.25 -12.21
CA PHE A 49 0.93 2.99 -11.32
C PHE A 49 0.72 2.32 -9.95
N GLY A 50 1.67 1.50 -9.49
CA GLY A 50 1.62 0.90 -8.14
C GLY A 50 0.57 -0.19 -7.91
N LYS A 51 0.02 -0.83 -8.95
CA LYS A 51 -0.99 -1.90 -8.80
C LYS A 51 -0.46 -3.12 -8.04
N SER A 52 0.77 -3.55 -8.37
CA SER A 52 1.42 -4.67 -7.67
C SER A 52 1.61 -4.35 -6.18
N LEU A 53 2.11 -3.15 -5.86
CA LEU A 53 2.27 -2.69 -4.48
C LEU A 53 0.93 -2.62 -3.72
N PHE A 54 -0.15 -2.21 -4.42
CA PHE A 54 -1.48 -2.18 -3.82
C PHE A 54 -2.00 -3.59 -3.50
N LEU A 55 -1.86 -4.54 -4.43
CA LEU A 55 -2.23 -5.94 -4.19
C LEU A 55 -1.40 -6.57 -3.07
N ASP A 56 -0.11 -6.26 -3.01
CA ASP A 56 0.77 -6.72 -1.92
C ASP A 56 0.35 -6.11 -0.57
N THR A 57 -0.02 -4.83 -0.54
CA THR A 57 -0.60 -4.20 0.67
C THR A 57 -1.86 -4.96 1.12
N CYS A 58 -2.77 -5.27 0.18
CA CYS A 58 -3.98 -6.05 0.51
C CYS A 58 -3.62 -7.42 1.09
N LYS A 59 -2.66 -8.13 0.48
CA LYS A 59 -2.18 -9.42 0.97
C LYS A 59 -1.70 -9.31 2.42
N GLU A 60 -0.81 -8.38 2.72
CA GLU A 60 -0.27 -8.20 4.07
C GLU A 60 -1.36 -7.81 5.09
N LEU A 61 -2.38 -7.05 4.65
CA LEU A 61 -3.53 -6.69 5.47
C LEU A 61 -4.37 -7.92 5.84
N PHE A 62 -4.67 -8.78 4.86
CA PHE A 62 -5.47 -10.00 5.08
C PHE A 62 -4.71 -11.11 5.79
N GLU A 63 -3.38 -11.13 5.68
CA GLU A 63 -2.52 -12.03 6.46
C GLU A 63 -2.35 -11.58 7.92
N GLY A 64 -2.86 -10.39 8.29
CA GLY A 64 -2.80 -9.89 9.66
C GLY A 64 -1.41 -9.39 10.07
N ASN A 65 -0.61 -8.89 9.12
CA ASN A 65 0.73 -8.35 9.40
C ASN A 65 0.66 -6.95 10.04
N GLU A 66 -0.05 -6.81 11.17
CA GLU A 66 -0.30 -5.56 11.90
C GLU A 66 0.93 -4.64 12.06
N PRO A 67 2.14 -5.14 12.38
CA PRO A 67 3.32 -4.27 12.55
C PRO A 67 3.68 -3.45 11.30
N LEU A 68 3.28 -3.90 10.10
CA LEU A 68 3.52 -3.14 8.87
C LEU A 68 2.59 -1.92 8.73
N PHE A 69 1.47 -1.91 9.43
CA PHE A 69 0.45 -0.87 9.34
C PHE A 69 0.54 0.16 10.47
N GLU A 70 1.36 -0.08 11.49
CA GLU A 70 1.58 0.87 12.58
C GLU A 70 2.03 2.26 12.07
N GLY A 71 1.41 3.31 12.61
CA GLY A 71 1.70 4.70 12.27
C GLY A 71 1.22 5.14 10.89
N LEU A 72 0.41 4.32 10.20
CA LEU A 72 -0.33 4.77 9.03
C LEU A 72 -1.55 5.60 9.46
N PRO A 73 -1.91 6.67 8.72
CA PRO A 73 -3.01 7.55 9.11
C PRO A 73 -4.39 6.90 9.13
N SER A 74 -4.60 5.82 8.37
CA SER A 74 -5.92 5.23 8.17
C SER A 74 -6.09 3.79 8.69
N THR A 75 -5.14 3.33 9.52
CA THR A 75 -5.23 2.08 10.28
C THR A 75 -5.56 2.37 11.74
#